data_AF-A0A6A6USN6-F1
#
_entry.id   AF-A0A6A6USN6-F1
#
_cell.length_a   1.000
_cell.length_b   1.000
_cell.length_c   1.000
_cell.angle_alpha   90.00
_cell.angle_beta   90.00
_cell.angle_gamma   90.00
#
_symmetry.space_group_name_H-M   'P 1'
#
loop_
_entity.id
_entity.type
_entity.pdbx_description
1 polymer ?
#
loop_
_entity_poly.entity_id
_entity_poly.type
_entity_poly.pdbx_seq_one_letter_code
_entity_poly.pdbx_strand_id
1 'polypeptide(L)'
;MSLTLKLGSLAIRTLAKPLGNYIKRNAREHERFRKFCITFAQGLHRIDMRLRLGLLQDPAVIEKQIARELADAEARLKAASVPTVKTEAQTKWTEERLQKEKKKIEEHARRPPRVRPLSEAKAIETGANFISEGFLFCVGMSVIVFEYWRSRRKEGNRRDEVQERLDELAADEAELKERLATMQ
;
A
#
# COMPACT_ATOMS: atom_id res chain seq x y z
N MET A 1 34.08 9.63 12.84
CA MET A 1 32.81 9.18 12.21
C MET A 1 33.02 9.05 10.70
N SER A 2 32.20 8.25 10.02
CA SER A 2 31.84 8.44 8.59
C SER A 2 32.56 7.66 7.48
N LEU A 3 33.30 6.57 7.71
CA LEU A 3 33.78 5.75 6.56
C LEU A 3 32.63 4.94 5.93
N THR A 4 31.78 4.37 6.78
CA THR A 4 30.52 3.72 6.40
C THR A 4 29.52 4.71 5.79
N LEU A 5 29.36 5.90 6.37
CA LEU A 5 28.49 6.95 5.84
C LEU A 5 28.98 7.46 4.48
N LYS A 6 30.31 7.59 4.28
CA LYS A 6 30.89 8.00 2.99
C LYS A 6 30.68 6.94 1.91
N LEU A 7 30.97 5.67 2.22
CA LEU A 7 30.72 4.56 1.29
C LEU A 7 29.23 4.39 0.95
N GLY A 8 28.36 4.54 1.95
CA GLY A 8 26.90 4.54 1.74
C GLY A 8 26.44 5.68 0.83
N SER A 9 26.89 6.92 1.10
CA SER A 9 26.54 8.08 0.28
C SER A 9 27.08 7.98 -1.16
N LEU A 10 28.26 7.39 -1.35
CA LEU A 10 28.86 7.16 -2.65
C LEU A 10 28.07 6.11 -3.43
N ALA A 11 27.76 4.96 -2.82
CA ALA A 11 26.96 3.88 -3.43
C ALA A 11 25.56 4.35 -3.85
N ILE A 12 24.88 5.14 -3.03
CA ILE A 12 23.58 5.74 -3.38
C ILE A 12 23.73 6.62 -4.63
N ARG A 13 24.78 7.45 -4.69
CA ARG A 13 25.03 8.36 -5.81
C ARG A 13 25.45 7.65 -7.09
N THR A 14 26.26 6.59 -7.00
CA THR A 14 26.70 5.81 -8.16
C THR A 14 25.67 4.80 -8.64
N LEU A 15 24.70 4.39 -7.83
CA LEU A 15 23.66 3.45 -8.28
C LEU A 15 22.39 4.16 -8.75
N ALA A 16 21.94 5.23 -8.07
CA ALA A 16 20.64 5.82 -8.37
C ALA A 16 20.52 6.40 -9.80
N LYS A 17 21.56 7.07 -10.31
CA LYS A 17 21.52 7.72 -11.63
C LYS A 17 21.74 6.77 -12.81
N PRO A 18 22.77 5.89 -12.84
CA PRO A 18 22.95 4.99 -13.97
C PRO A 18 21.94 3.86 -13.99
N LEU A 19 21.43 3.39 -12.84
CA LEU A 19 20.47 2.28 -12.80
C LEU A 19 19.11 2.67 -13.40
N GLY A 20 18.62 3.89 -13.13
CA GLY A 20 17.40 4.40 -13.75
C GLY A 20 17.52 4.50 -15.28
N ASN A 21 18.64 5.03 -15.78
CA ASN A 21 18.89 5.10 -17.23
C ASN A 21 19.13 3.72 -17.86
N TYR A 22 19.79 2.80 -17.16
CA TYR A 22 20.03 1.44 -17.62
C TYR A 22 18.73 0.64 -17.72
N ILE A 23 17.86 0.72 -16.70
CA ILE A 23 16.55 0.06 -16.70
C ILE A 23 15.64 0.63 -17.79
N LYS A 24 15.65 1.95 -18.02
CA LYS A 24 14.90 2.58 -19.12
C LYS A 24 15.37 2.12 -20.50
N ARG A 25 16.68 1.93 -20.70
CA ARG A 25 17.24 1.35 -21.94
C ARG A 25 16.85 -0.12 -22.10
N ASN A 26 17.01 -0.91 -21.04
CA ASN A 26 16.73 -2.35 -21.07
C ASN A 26 15.23 -2.66 -21.24
N ALA A 27 14.33 -1.78 -20.80
CA ALA A 27 12.89 -1.88 -21.05
C ALA A 27 12.48 -1.66 -22.51
N ARG A 28 13.35 -1.02 -23.30
CA ARG A 28 13.18 -0.95 -24.77
C ARG A 28 13.78 -2.17 -25.45
N GLU A 29 14.86 -2.72 -24.91
CA GLU A 29 15.60 -3.86 -25.48
C GLU A 29 14.94 -5.22 -25.20
N HIS A 30 14.28 -5.40 -24.05
CA HIS A 30 13.66 -6.67 -23.67
C HIS A 30 12.13 -6.61 -23.53
N GLU A 31 11.43 -7.31 -24.43
CA GLU A 31 9.96 -7.38 -24.40
C GLU A 31 9.40 -8.05 -23.14
N ARG A 32 10.08 -9.06 -22.59
CA ARG A 32 9.64 -9.73 -21.35
C ARG A 32 9.65 -8.76 -20.17
N PHE A 33 10.72 -7.96 -20.08
CA PHE A 33 10.85 -6.95 -19.04
C PHE A 33 9.83 -5.81 -19.25
N ARG A 34 9.61 -5.39 -20.50
CA ARG A 34 8.55 -4.43 -20.85
C ARG A 34 7.17 -4.90 -20.37
N LYS A 35 6.80 -6.16 -20.67
CA LYS A 35 5.53 -6.76 -20.23
C LYS A 35 5.44 -6.84 -18.71
N PHE A 36 6.53 -7.22 -18.03
CA PHE A 36 6.58 -7.24 -16.57
C PHE A 36 6.32 -5.84 -15.97
N CYS A 37 7.02 -4.82 -16.46
CA CYS A 37 6.83 -3.42 -16.02
C CYS A 37 5.39 -2.94 -16.27
N ILE A 38 4.81 -3.25 -17.43
CA ILE A 38 3.44 -2.86 -17.76
C ILE A 38 2.44 -3.55 -16.82
N THR A 39 2.53 -4.86 -16.63
CA THR A 39 1.63 -5.61 -15.74
C THR A 39 1.76 -5.13 -14.30
N PHE A 40 2.98 -4.90 -13.83
CA PHE A 40 3.23 -4.39 -12.49
C PHE A 40 2.66 -2.98 -12.30
N ALA A 41 2.96 -2.05 -13.22
CA ALA A 41 2.47 -0.68 -13.14
C ALA A 41 0.94 -0.60 -13.24
N GLN A 42 0.32 -1.44 -14.06
CA GLN A 42 -1.14 -1.54 -14.13
C GLN A 42 -1.74 -2.12 -12.84
N GLY A 43 -1.09 -3.12 -12.23
CA GLY A 43 -1.49 -3.67 -10.94
C GLY A 43 -1.43 -2.61 -9.84
N LEU A 44 -0.31 -1.91 -9.73
CA LEU A 44 -0.12 -0.83 -8.76
C LEU A 44 -1.13 0.30 -8.97
N HIS A 45 -1.38 0.70 -10.22
CA HIS A 45 -2.39 1.72 -10.53
C HIS A 45 -3.80 1.27 -10.13
N ARG A 46 -4.16 0.00 -10.32
CA ARG A 46 -5.46 -0.52 -9.86
C ARG A 46 -5.56 -0.49 -8.35
N ILE A 47 -4.49 -0.82 -7.63
CA ILE A 47 -4.46 -0.77 -6.16
C ILE A 47 -4.57 0.68 -5.68
N ASP A 48 -3.75 1.59 -6.22
CA ASP A 48 -3.77 3.02 -5.87
C ASP A 48 -5.14 3.63 -6.16
N MET A 49 -5.74 3.38 -7.33
CA MET A 49 -7.09 3.85 -7.63
C MET A 49 -8.15 3.20 -6.72
N ARG A 50 -8.02 1.90 -6.39
CA ARG A 50 -8.96 1.23 -5.48
C ARG A 50 -8.87 1.79 -4.07
N LEU A 51 -7.67 2.07 -3.58
CA LEU A 51 -7.44 2.70 -2.29
C LEU A 51 -7.94 4.14 -2.28
N ARG A 52 -7.65 4.93 -3.31
CA ARG A 52 -8.15 6.30 -3.44
C ARG A 52 -9.67 6.34 -3.51
N LEU A 53 -10.28 5.51 -4.34
CA LEU A 53 -11.73 5.44 -4.46
C LEU A 53 -12.36 4.91 -3.17
N GLY A 54 -11.74 3.94 -2.50
CA GLY A 54 -12.23 3.43 -1.22
C GLY A 54 -12.05 4.39 -0.05
N LEU A 55 -11.03 5.25 -0.07
CA LEU A 55 -10.71 6.19 1.01
C LEU A 55 -11.33 7.57 0.80
N LEU A 56 -11.46 8.04 -0.45
CA LEU A 56 -12.01 9.37 -0.81
C LEU A 56 -13.48 9.33 -1.23
N GLN A 57 -14.11 8.16 -1.36
CA GLN A 57 -15.57 8.09 -1.40
C GLN A 57 -16.12 8.41 -0.01
N ASP A 58 -16.16 9.69 0.33
CA ASP A 58 -16.93 10.17 1.47
C ASP A 58 -18.39 9.78 1.21
N PRO A 59 -19.00 8.87 2.01
CA PRO A 59 -20.36 8.40 1.77
C PRO A 59 -21.35 9.57 1.71
N ALA A 60 -21.09 10.62 2.50
CA ALA A 60 -21.87 11.85 2.54
C ALA A 60 -21.86 12.65 1.22
N VAL A 61 -20.77 12.61 0.42
CA VAL A 61 -20.72 13.32 -0.87
C VAL A 61 -21.52 12.56 -1.93
N ILE A 62 -21.43 11.23 -1.92
CA ILE A 62 -22.22 10.36 -2.80
C ILE A 62 -23.71 10.51 -2.49
N GLU A 63 -24.09 10.48 -1.22
CA GLU A 63 -25.47 10.69 -0.77
C GLU A 63 -26.01 12.06 -1.20
N LYS A 64 -25.21 13.13 -1.08
CA LYS A 64 -25.57 14.47 -1.55
C LYS A 64 -25.69 14.58 -3.08
N GLN A 65 -24.95 13.78 -3.84
CA GLN A 65 -25.10 13.71 -5.30
C GLN A 65 -26.39 12.94 -5.66
N ILE A 66 -26.63 11.79 -5.02
CA ILE A 66 -27.86 11.00 -5.20
C ILE A 66 -29.09 11.84 -4.87
N ALA A 67 -29.12 12.52 -3.72
CA ALA A 67 -30.25 13.35 -3.31
C ALA A 67 -30.56 14.48 -4.31
N ARG A 68 -29.53 15.09 -4.90
CA ARG A 68 -29.68 16.13 -5.93
C ARG A 68 -30.23 15.56 -7.24
N GLU A 69 -29.67 14.45 -7.72
CA GLU A 69 -30.17 13.80 -8.95
C GLU A 69 -31.62 13.30 -8.81
N LEU A 70 -32.00 12.80 -7.63
CA LEU A 70 -33.38 12.40 -7.34
C LEU A 70 -34.33 13.61 -7.31
N ALA A 71 -33.92 14.73 -6.69
CA ALA A 71 -34.72 15.96 -6.65
C ALA A 71 -34.93 16.56 -8.05
N ASP A 72 -33.88 16.55 -8.89
CA ASP A 72 -33.95 17.01 -10.28
C ASP A 72 -34.84 16.12 -11.15
N ALA A 73 -34.79 14.79 -10.96
CA ALA A 73 -35.67 13.84 -11.65
C ALA A 73 -37.14 14.05 -11.25
N GLU A 74 -37.43 14.25 -9.97
CA GLU A 74 -38.77 14.60 -9.50
C GLU A 74 -39.25 15.95 -10.05
N ALA A 75 -38.38 16.96 -10.11
CA ALA A 75 -38.70 18.27 -10.67
C ALA A 75 -39.01 18.20 -12.17
N ARG A 76 -38.25 17.42 -12.94
CA ARG A 76 -38.50 17.16 -14.37
C ARG A 76 -39.83 16.44 -14.60
N LEU A 77 -40.15 15.45 -13.76
CA LEU A 77 -41.42 14.73 -13.84
C LEU A 77 -42.62 15.62 -13.48
N LYS A 78 -42.47 16.48 -12.47
CA LYS A 78 -43.49 17.48 -12.09
C LYS A 78 -43.71 18.52 -13.20
N ALA A 79 -42.64 19.00 -13.83
CA ALA A 79 -42.70 19.95 -14.95
C ALA A 79 -43.28 19.34 -16.23
N ALA A 80 -43.02 18.05 -16.49
CA ALA A 80 -43.55 17.33 -17.65
C ALA A 80 -45.03 16.92 -17.49
N SER A 81 -45.61 17.06 -16.29
CA SER A 81 -47.00 16.67 -16.04
C SER A 81 -47.95 17.86 -16.22
N VAL A 82 -48.76 17.81 -17.28
CA VAL A 82 -49.80 18.82 -17.59
C VAL A 82 -50.87 18.82 -16.48
N PRO A 83 -51.35 19.99 -16.02
CA PRO A 83 -52.30 20.08 -14.91
C PRO A 83 -53.71 19.70 -15.37
N THR A 84 -53.97 18.41 -15.48
CA THR A 84 -55.31 17.87 -15.72
C THR A 84 -55.63 16.87 -14.60
N VAL A 85 -56.91 16.77 -14.21
CA VAL A 85 -57.39 15.90 -13.11
C VAL A 85 -56.95 14.45 -13.36
N LYS A 86 -55.93 13.99 -12.62
CA LYS A 86 -55.36 12.64 -12.79
C LYS A 86 -56.22 11.60 -12.09
N THR A 87 -56.64 10.58 -12.83
CA THR A 87 -57.23 9.35 -12.30
C THR A 87 -56.18 8.58 -11.47
N GLU A 88 -56.60 7.87 -10.42
CA GLU A 88 -55.72 7.11 -9.49
C GLU A 88 -54.75 6.13 -10.18
N ALA A 89 -55.10 5.67 -11.39
CA ALA A 89 -54.26 4.79 -12.19
C ALA A 89 -53.02 5.50 -12.79
N GLN A 90 -53.12 6.79 -13.14
CA GLN A 90 -52.01 7.56 -13.71
C GLN A 90 -50.99 7.98 -12.64
N THR A 91 -51.44 8.26 -11.43
CA THR A 91 -50.58 8.50 -10.26
C THR A 91 -49.78 7.26 -9.90
N LYS A 92 -50.41 6.07 -9.84
CA LYS A 92 -49.71 4.80 -9.57
C LYS A 92 -48.66 4.49 -10.63
N TRP A 93 -48.98 4.67 -11.91
CA TRP A 93 -48.02 4.45 -13.00
C TRP A 93 -46.83 5.43 -12.93
N THR A 94 -47.07 6.68 -12.58
CA THR A 94 -46.03 7.71 -12.44
C THR A 94 -45.13 7.46 -11.22
N GLU A 95 -45.72 7.07 -10.09
CA GLU A 95 -45.03 6.70 -8.86
C GLU A 95 -44.14 5.46 -9.07
N GLU A 96 -44.63 4.44 -9.79
CA GLU A 96 -43.85 3.27 -10.13
C GLU A 96 -42.67 3.60 -11.06
N ARG A 97 -42.85 4.52 -12.02
CA ARG A 97 -41.78 4.98 -12.91
C ARG A 97 -40.73 5.77 -12.15
N LEU A 98 -41.16 6.65 -11.25
CA LEU A 98 -40.28 7.38 -10.34
C LEU A 98 -39.49 6.39 -9.48
N GLN A 99 -40.15 5.42 -8.83
CA GLN A 99 -39.47 4.40 -8.02
C GLN A 99 -38.44 3.59 -8.84
N LYS A 100 -38.75 3.24 -10.09
CA LYS A 100 -37.80 2.56 -10.99
C LYS A 100 -36.63 3.46 -11.37
N GLU A 101 -36.84 4.76 -11.56
CA GLU A 101 -35.80 5.73 -11.88
C GLU A 101 -34.89 6.01 -10.68
N LYS A 102 -35.49 6.17 -9.48
CA LYS A 102 -34.76 6.30 -8.21
C LYS A 102 -33.83 5.11 -7.97
N LYS A 103 -34.34 3.88 -8.14
CA LYS A 103 -33.55 2.65 -7.99
C LYS A 103 -32.37 2.59 -8.98
N LYS A 104 -32.56 3.07 -10.23
CA LYS A 104 -31.49 3.09 -11.24
C LYS A 104 -30.39 4.12 -10.90
N ILE A 105 -30.77 5.30 -10.41
CA ILE A 105 -29.82 6.34 -9.98
C ILE A 105 -28.99 5.84 -8.79
N GLU A 106 -29.65 5.25 -7.80
CA GLU A 106 -28.98 4.68 -6.63
C GLU A 106 -28.06 3.51 -7.01
N GLU A 107 -28.50 2.64 -7.92
CA GLU A 107 -27.67 1.55 -8.45
C GLU A 107 -26.45 2.09 -9.22
N HIS A 108 -26.63 3.12 -10.06
CA HIS A 108 -25.54 3.71 -10.84
C HIS A 108 -24.49 4.38 -9.95
N ALA A 109 -24.93 5.12 -8.92
CA ALA A 109 -24.06 5.80 -7.97
C ALA A 109 -23.24 4.83 -7.10
N ARG A 110 -23.77 3.63 -6.83
CA ARG A 110 -23.07 2.57 -6.06
C ARG A 110 -22.08 1.76 -6.90
N ARG A 111 -22.08 1.88 -8.23
CA ARG A 111 -21.14 1.13 -9.09
C ARG A 111 -19.74 1.74 -9.00
N PRO A 112 -18.69 0.94 -8.75
CA PRO A 112 -17.33 1.46 -8.70
C PRO A 112 -16.93 2.00 -10.09
N PRO A 113 -16.25 3.16 -10.15
CA PRO A 113 -15.88 3.75 -11.43
C PRO A 113 -14.86 2.89 -12.17
N ARG A 114 -15.03 2.76 -13.49
CA ARG A 114 -14.17 1.95 -14.34
C ARG A 114 -12.80 2.64 -14.52
N VAL A 115 -11.79 2.12 -13.86
CA VAL A 115 -10.40 2.61 -13.95
C VAL A 115 -9.84 2.34 -15.35
N ARG A 116 -9.42 3.39 -16.05
CA ARG A 116 -8.74 3.27 -17.36
C ARG A 116 -7.31 2.77 -17.18
N PRO A 117 -6.80 1.87 -18.04
CA PRO A 117 -5.41 1.45 -17.97
C PRO A 117 -4.47 2.61 -18.32
N LEU A 118 -3.27 2.62 -17.73
CA LEU A 118 -2.22 3.55 -18.12
C LEU A 118 -1.77 3.30 -19.56
N SER A 119 -1.41 4.38 -20.26
CA SER A 119 -0.65 4.28 -21.52
C SER A 119 0.63 3.51 -21.30
N GLU A 120 1.02 2.68 -22.29
CA GLU A 120 2.19 1.81 -22.20
C GLU A 120 3.47 2.57 -21.86
N ALA A 121 3.68 3.74 -22.48
CA ALA A 121 4.86 4.56 -22.22
C ALA A 121 4.95 4.98 -20.74
N LYS A 122 3.82 5.41 -20.15
CA LYS A 122 3.75 5.82 -18.75
C LYS A 122 3.87 4.63 -17.80
N ALA A 123 3.31 3.48 -18.17
CA ALA A 123 3.44 2.24 -17.42
C ALA A 123 4.90 1.76 -17.35
N ILE A 124 5.63 1.83 -18.47
CA ILE A 124 7.05 1.49 -18.53
C ILE A 124 7.88 2.41 -17.65
N GLU A 125 7.66 3.73 -17.73
CA GLU A 125 8.42 4.69 -16.93
C GLU A 125 8.17 4.50 -15.43
N THR A 126 6.91 4.37 -15.04
CA THR A 126 6.52 4.16 -13.63
C THR A 126 7.07 2.84 -13.11
N GLY A 127 6.95 1.75 -13.89
CA GLY A 127 7.50 0.44 -13.54
C GLY A 127 9.03 0.46 -13.41
N ALA A 128 9.73 1.12 -14.34
CA ALA A 128 11.18 1.24 -14.30
C ALA A 128 11.68 2.01 -13.07
N ASN A 129 11.07 3.16 -12.75
CA ASN A 129 11.41 3.93 -11.58
C ASN A 129 11.22 3.11 -10.30
N PHE A 130 10.07 2.43 -10.17
CA PHE A 130 9.77 1.60 -9.00
C PHE A 130 10.77 0.44 -8.83
N ILE A 131 11.16 -0.24 -9.91
CA ILE A 131 12.15 -1.33 -9.83
C ILE A 131 13.51 -0.80 -9.38
N SER A 132 13.93 0.36 -9.90
CA SER A 132 15.21 0.97 -9.52
C SER A 132 15.24 1.40 -8.06
N GLU A 133 14.14 1.96 -7.56
CA GLU A 133 13.99 2.38 -6.18
C GLU A 133 13.88 1.17 -5.24
N GLY A 134 13.08 0.17 -5.62
CA GLY A 134 12.94 -1.10 -4.91
C GLY A 134 14.28 -1.84 -4.80
N PHE A 135 15.11 -1.84 -5.85
CA PHE A 135 16.45 -2.41 -5.79
C PHE A 135 17.33 -1.72 -4.74
N LEU A 136 17.34 -0.38 -4.71
CA LEU A 136 18.10 0.38 -3.71
C LEU A 136 17.62 0.09 -2.28
N PHE A 137 16.30 0.03 -2.07
CA PHE A 137 15.73 -0.34 -0.77
C PHE A 137 16.06 -1.77 -0.38
N CYS A 138 15.99 -2.73 -1.31
CA CYS A 138 16.37 -4.12 -1.04
C CYS A 138 17.84 -4.23 -0.62
N VAL A 139 18.74 -3.52 -1.30
CA VAL A 139 20.17 -3.50 -0.92
C VAL A 139 20.35 -2.90 0.47
N GLY A 140 19.73 -1.75 0.76
CA GLY A 140 19.78 -1.12 2.08
C GLY A 140 19.20 -2.00 3.20
N MET A 141 18.01 -2.55 2.98
CA MET A 141 17.34 -3.47 3.89
C MET A 141 18.17 -4.73 4.13
N SER A 142 18.79 -5.29 3.08
CA SER A 142 19.63 -6.48 3.20
C SER A 142 20.83 -6.23 4.11
N VAL A 143 21.48 -5.06 4.00
CA VAL A 143 22.60 -4.69 4.89
C VAL A 143 22.12 -4.55 6.34
N ILE A 144 20.98 -3.88 6.56
CA ILE A 144 20.42 -3.71 7.91
C ILE A 144 20.06 -5.07 8.53
N VAL A 145 19.35 -5.93 7.79
CA VAL A 145 18.95 -7.27 8.24
C VAL A 145 20.17 -8.15 8.49
N PHE A 146 21.19 -8.07 7.61
CA PHE A 146 22.43 -8.81 7.77
C PHE A 146 23.18 -8.39 9.04
N GLU A 147 23.36 -7.09 9.26
CA GLU A 147 23.99 -6.57 10.47
C GLU A 147 23.18 -6.91 11.72
N TYR A 148 21.84 -6.82 11.67
CA TYR A 148 20.96 -7.22 12.77
C TYR A 148 21.13 -8.72 13.10
N TRP A 149 21.11 -9.59 12.09
CA TRP A 149 21.30 -11.04 12.29
C TRP A 149 22.70 -11.37 12.83
N ARG A 150 23.74 -10.74 12.28
CA ARG A 150 25.13 -10.87 12.73
C ARG A 150 25.32 -10.37 14.16
N SER A 151 24.75 -9.22 14.50
CA SER A 151 24.83 -8.61 15.84
C SER A 151 24.15 -9.49 16.88
N ARG A 152 22.95 -9.98 16.56
CA ARG A 152 22.20 -10.90 17.43
C ARG A 152 22.99 -12.17 17.74
N ARG A 153 23.71 -12.72 16.75
CA ARG A 153 24.57 -13.90 16.96
C ARG A 153 25.74 -13.63 17.91
N LYS A 154 26.33 -12.42 17.86
CA LYS A 154 27.40 -12.02 18.80
C LYS A 154 26.89 -11.76 20.20
N GLU A 155 25.73 -11.11 20.33
CA GLU A 155 25.09 -10.89 21.63
C GLU A 155 24.69 -12.21 22.29
N GLY A 156 24.27 -13.22 21.51
CA GLY A 156 24.03 -14.58 22.00
C GLY A 156 25.27 -15.16 22.69
N ASN A 157 26.38 -15.28 21.97
CA ASN A 157 27.63 -15.78 22.54
C ASN A 157 28.08 -14.99 23.78
N ARG A 158 27.87 -13.67 23.80
CA ARG A 158 28.26 -12.84 24.95
C ARG A 158 27.34 -13.03 26.15
N ARG A 159 26.06 -13.34 25.93
CA ARG A 159 25.14 -13.73 27.01
C ARG A 159 25.51 -15.10 27.57
N ASP A 160 25.88 -16.04 26.70
CA ASP A 160 26.30 -17.39 27.11
C ASP A 160 27.57 -17.33 27.97
N GLU A 161 28.60 -16.57 27.56
CA GLU A 161 29.83 -16.38 28.35
C GLU A 161 29.56 -15.71 29.71
N VAL A 162 28.67 -14.70 29.75
CA VAL A 162 28.30 -14.04 31.01
C VAL A 162 27.57 -15.02 31.93
N GLN A 163 26.70 -15.87 31.38
CA GLN A 163 25.98 -16.86 32.17
C GLN A 163 26.94 -17.89 32.78
N GLU A 164 27.90 -18.39 32.00
CA GLU A 164 28.93 -19.33 32.47
C GLU A 164 29.73 -18.76 33.65
N ARG A 165 30.15 -17.49 33.56
CA ARG A 165 30.85 -16.81 34.67
C ARG A 165 29.97 -16.61 35.90
N LEU A 166 28.68 -16.37 35.73
CA LEU A 166 27.74 -16.25 36.85
C LEU A 166 27.57 -17.61 37.56
N ASP A 167 27.48 -18.69 36.80
CA ASP A 167 27.35 -20.04 37.33
C ASP A 167 28.63 -20.47 38.07
N GLU A 168 29.81 -20.14 37.53
CA GLU A 168 31.12 -20.37 38.18
C GLU A 168 31.23 -19.62 39.50
N LEU A 169 30.94 -18.31 39.52
CA LEU A 169 30.97 -17.50 40.75
C LEU A 169 29.99 -18.01 41.81
N ALA A 170 28.82 -18.50 41.40
CA ALA A 170 27.84 -19.08 42.32
C ALA A 170 28.35 -20.40 42.95
N ALA A 171 29.09 -21.21 42.18
CA ALA A 171 29.72 -22.43 42.69
C ALA A 171 30.84 -22.11 43.69
N ASP A 172 31.71 -21.13 43.38
CA ASP A 172 32.77 -20.67 44.28
C ASP A 172 32.20 -20.11 45.59
N GLU A 173 31.11 -19.35 45.52
CA GLU A 173 30.41 -18.87 46.72
C GLU A 173 29.87 -20.02 47.58
N ALA A 174 29.33 -21.06 46.97
CA ALA A 174 28.80 -22.22 47.67
C ALA A 174 29.94 -23.00 48.36
N GLU A 175 31.04 -23.24 47.65
CA GLU A 175 32.21 -23.92 48.19
C GLU A 175 32.84 -23.14 49.35
N LEU A 176 33.00 -21.82 49.21
CA LEU A 176 33.52 -20.96 50.28
C LEU A 176 32.64 -21.00 51.53
N LYS A 177 31.31 -20.99 51.36
CA LYS A 177 30.36 -21.13 52.48
C LYS A 177 30.49 -22.48 53.18
N GLU A 178 30.69 -23.57 52.42
CA GLU A 178 30.90 -24.90 53.00
C GLU A 178 32.24 -25.01 53.75
N ARG A 179 33.32 -24.47 53.17
CA ARG A 179 34.64 -24.39 53.83
C ARG A 179 34.59 -23.57 55.13
N LEU A 180 33.83 -22.48 55.16
CA LEU A 180 33.63 -21.70 56.38
C LEU A 180 32.80 -22.47 57.42
N ALA A 181 31.75 -23.16 56.99
CA ALA A 181 30.90 -23.96 57.89
C ALA A 181 31.65 -25.14 58.52
N THR A 182 32.64 -25.71 57.83
CA THR A 182 33.47 -26.81 58.35
C THR A 182 34.61 -26.36 59.26
N MET A 183 34.96 -25.06 59.24
CA MET A 183 35.96 -24.47 60.13
C MET A 183 35.37 -23.94 61.46
N GLN A 184 34.04 -23.88 61.59
CA GLN A 184 33.33 -23.54 62.84
C GLN A 184 32.93 -24.79 63.62
#